data_AF-A0A411PPA7-F1
#
_entry.id   AF-A0A411PPA7-F1
#
_cell.length_a   1.000
_cell.length_b   1.000
_cell.length_c   1.000
_cell.angle_alpha   90.00
_cell.angle_beta   90.00
_cell.angle_gamma   90.00
#
_symmetry.space_group_name_H-M   'P 1'
#
loop_
_entity.id
_entity.type
_entity.pdbx_description
1 polymer ?
#
loop_
_entity_poly.entity_id
_entity_poly.type
_entity_poly.pdbx_seq_one_letter_code
_entity_poly.pdbx_strand_id
1 'polypeptide(L)' 'MPTIKQLIRKTRQPIRNVTKSPALGGCPQRRGTCTRVYV' A
#
# COMPACT_ATOMS: atom_id res chain seq x y z
N MET A 1 -26.19 -2.85 9.89
CA MET A 1 -26.52 -2.47 8.49
C MET A 1 -26.62 -0.95 8.41
N PRO A 2 -25.80 -0.25 7.61
CA PRO A 2 -25.89 1.21 7.52
C PRO A 2 -27.13 1.65 6.70
N THR A 3 -27.79 2.73 7.12
CA THR A 3 -28.95 3.31 6.42
C THR A 3 -28.52 4.27 5.31
N ILE A 4 -29.41 4.55 4.35
CA ILE A 4 -29.12 5.46 3.22
C ILE A 4 -28.68 6.86 3.72
N LYS A 5 -29.37 7.39 4.75
CA LYS A 5 -29.00 8.69 5.35
C LYS A 5 -27.60 8.68 5.98
N GLN A 6 -27.14 7.54 6.51
CA GLN A 6 -25.77 7.40 7.03
C GLN A 6 -24.75 7.40 5.90
N LEU A 7 -25.03 6.75 4.77
CA LEU A 7 -24.14 6.72 3.60
C LEU A 7 -24.04 8.08 2.90
N ILE A 8 -25.13 8.85 2.87
CA ILE A 8 -25.14 10.22 2.33
C ILE A 8 -24.27 11.15 3.19
N ARG A 9 -24.38 11.05 4.53
CA ARG A 9 -23.57 11.87 5.46
C ARG A 9 -22.12 11.39 5.59
N LYS A 10 -21.90 10.08 5.50
CA LYS A 10 -20.59 9.42 5.62
C LYS A 10 -20.47 8.38 4.51
N THR A 11 -19.85 8.78 3.41
CA THR A 11 -19.59 7.88 2.29
C THR A 11 -18.62 6.78 2.72
N ARG A 12 -18.77 5.59 2.11
CA ARG A 12 -17.81 4.50 2.34
C ARG A 12 -16.46 4.90 1.77
N GLN A 13 -15.42 4.78 2.57
CA GLN A 13 -14.06 5.00 2.12
C GLN A 13 -13.46 3.67 1.65
N PRO A 14 -12.76 3.64 0.50
CA PRO A 14 -12.04 2.46 0.08
C PRO A 14 -10.92 2.16 1.07
N ILE A 15 -10.66 0.87 1.29
CA ILE A 15 -9.53 0.44 2.11
C ILE A 15 -8.25 0.76 1.33
N ARG A 16 -7.31 1.47 1.97
CA ARG A 16 -6.00 1.75 1.37
C ARG A 16 -5.15 0.48 1.41
N ASN A 17 -4.75 0.01 0.24
CA ASN A 17 -3.85 -1.13 0.11
C ASN A 17 -2.40 -0.61 0.03
N VAL A 18 -1.54 -1.10 0.92
CA VAL A 18 -0.10 -0.80 0.90
C VAL A 18 0.63 -2.03 0.39
N THR A 19 1.60 -1.83 -0.51
CA THR A 19 2.41 -2.93 -1.01
C THR A 19 3.44 -3.34 0.04
N LYS A 20 3.68 -4.65 0.18
CA LYS A 20 4.71 -5.17 1.09
C LYS A 20 6.14 -4.82 0.62
N SER A 21 6.30 -4.44 -0.64
CA SER A 21 7.59 -4.19 -1.29
C SER A 21 7.68 -2.79 -1.88
N PRO A 22 7.64 -1.72 -1.06
CA PRO A 22 7.67 -0.33 -1.55
C PRO A 22 8.99 0.02 -2.25
N ALA A 23 10.11 -0.60 -1.83
CA ALA A 23 11.43 -0.37 -2.42
C ALA A 23 11.50 -0.71 -3.92
N LEU A 24 10.65 -1.64 -4.40
CA LEU A 24 10.58 -2.00 -5.82
C LEU A 24 9.87 -0.94 -6.68
N GLY A 25 9.09 -0.04 -6.08
CA GLY A 25 8.39 1.04 -6.79
C GLY A 25 7.55 0.60 -7.99
N GLY A 26 6.98 -0.61 -7.95
CA GLY A 26 6.20 -1.18 -9.05
C GLY A 26 7.00 -1.91 -10.13
N CYS A 27 8.32 -1.94 -10.05
CA CYS A 27 9.16 -2.74 -10.95
C CYS A 27 9.20 -4.20 -10.48
N PRO A 28 9.32 -5.20 -11.40
CA PRO A 28 9.47 -6.60 -11.00
C PRO A 28 10.77 -6.84 -10.23
N GLN A 29 11.85 -6.14 -10.59
CA GLN A 29 13.17 -6.24 -9.99
C GLN A 29 13.84 -4.84 -10.02
N ARG A 30 14.71 -4.55 -9.05
CA ARG A 30 15.55 -3.35 -9.03
C ARG A 30 17.00 -3.72 -8.71
N ARG A 31 17.94 -3.12 -9.42
CA ARG A 31 19.38 -3.27 -9.15
C ARG A 31 19.75 -2.47 -7.90
N GLY A 32 20.63 -3.02 -7.07
CA GLY A 32 21.18 -2.35 -5.88
C GLY A 32 22.61 -2.83 -5.61
N THR A 33 23.39 -2.01 -4.91
CA THR A 33 24.74 -2.33 -4.45
C THR A 33 24.72 -2.68 -2.96
N CYS A 34 25.53 -3.65 -2.54
CA CYS A 34 25.63 -4.04 -1.13
C CYS A 34 26.44 -2.97 -0.37
N THR A 35 25.86 -2.41 0.69
CA THR A 35 26.54 -1.39 1.52
C THR A 35 27.47 -2.00 2.56
N ARG A 36 27.17 -3.22 3.02
CA ARG A 36 28.01 -4.01 3.93
C ARG A 36 27.89 -5.48 3.55
N VAL A 37 29.02 -6.18 3.60
CA VAL A 37 29.10 -7.62 3.41
C VAL A 37 29.72 -8.18 4.68
N TYR A 38 28.96 -9.00 5.40
CA TYR A 38 29.47 -9.75 6.55
C TYR A 38 29.87 -11.15 6.09
N VAL A 39 30.81 -11.75 6.84
CA VAL A 39 31.27 -13.13 6.66
C VAL A 39 30.38 -14.06 7.49
#